data_AF-A0A833PDA8-F1
#
_entry.id   AF-A0A833PDA8-F1
#
_cell.length_a   1.000
_cell.length_b   1.000
_cell.length_c   1.000
_cell.angle_alpha   90.00
_cell.angle_beta   90.00
_cell.angle_gamma   90.00
#
_symmetry.space_group_name_H-M   'P 1'
#
loop_
_entity.id
_entity.type
_entity.pdbx_description
1 polymer ?
#
loop_
_entity_poly.entity_id
_entity_poly.type
_entity_poly.pdbx_seq_one_letter_code
_entity_poly.pdbx_strand_id
1 'polypeptide(L)'
;MTAIANVGSSFIVALPPSDIWLTDIQAAEFLGYSEVHFRSSVCCLPEFPKPRYVTRSGHGRRWNLGEISNWLNNQSDDEPKKGRPRKQR
;
A
#
# COMPACT_ATOMS: atom_id res chain seq x y z
N MET A 1 11.65 -13.47 13.01
CA MET A 1 11.00 -13.52 14.34
C MET A 1 9.67 -12.82 14.22
N THR A 2 8.56 -13.52 14.40
CA THR A 2 7.20 -12.95 14.39
C THR A 2 6.78 -12.62 15.81
N ALA A 3 6.46 -11.36 16.08
CA ALA A 3 5.94 -10.92 17.38
C ALA A 3 4.42 -11.10 17.39
N ILE A 4 3.90 -11.89 18.32
CA ILE A 4 2.46 -12.10 18.50
C ILE A 4 2.04 -11.23 19.68
N ALA A 5 1.22 -10.20 19.44
CA ALA A 5 0.64 -9.37 20.48
C ALA A 5 -0.87 -9.70 20.60
N ASN A 6 -1.29 -10.11 21.79
CA ASN A 6 -2.67 -10.50 22.05
C ASN A 6 -3.47 -9.26 22.49
N VAL A 7 -4.25 -8.66 21.57
CA VAL A 7 -5.19 -7.59 21.89
C VAL A 7 -6.58 -8.04 21.42
N GLY A 8 -7.44 -8.42 22.37
CA GLY A 8 -8.89 -8.63 22.20
C GLY A 8 -9.38 -9.24 20.87
N SER A 9 -9.65 -10.55 20.86
CA SER A 9 -10.39 -11.30 19.82
C SER A 9 -9.94 -11.17 18.36
N SER A 10 -8.82 -10.50 18.08
CA SER A 10 -8.22 -10.38 16.75
C SER A 10 -6.79 -10.86 16.83
N PHE A 11 -6.46 -11.99 16.18
CA PHE A 11 -5.10 -12.50 16.14
C PHE A 11 -4.28 -11.63 15.17
N ILE A 12 -3.55 -10.66 15.72
CA ILE A 12 -2.66 -9.80 14.94
C ILE A 12 -1.37 -10.58 14.72
N VAL A 13 -1.27 -11.27 13.58
CA VAL A 13 0.01 -11.82 13.12
C VAL A 13 0.83 -10.66 12.58
N ALA A 14 1.79 -10.16 13.35
CA ALA A 14 2.77 -9.21 12.85
C ALA A 14 3.79 -9.97 11.99
N LEU A 15 3.41 -10.24 10.74
CA LEU A 15 4.38 -10.61 9.71
C LEU A 15 5.34 -9.44 9.51
N PRO A 16 6.62 -9.69 9.21
CA PRO A 16 7.50 -8.62 8.79
C PRO A 16 6.90 -7.95 7.55
N PRO A 17 7.01 -6.61 7.41
CA PRO A 17 6.35 -5.88 6.32
C PRO A 17 6.79 -6.35 4.92
N SER A 18 7.95 -7.00 4.81
CA SER A 18 8.45 -7.63 3.57
C SER A 18 7.60 -8.80 3.08
N ASP A 19 6.92 -9.50 3.97
CA ASP A 19 6.19 -10.74 3.65
C ASP A 19 4.70 -10.46 3.37
N ILE A 20 4.26 -9.22 3.58
CA ILE A 20 2.87 -8.79 3.42
C ILE A 20 2.64 -8.29 1.99
N TRP A 21 1.70 -8.90 1.29
CA TRP A 21 1.29 -8.54 -0.06
C TRP A 21 -0.16 -8.03 -0.08
N LEU A 22 -0.34 -6.76 -0.38
CA LEU A 22 -1.61 -6.05 -0.40
C LEU A 22 -2.33 -6.19 -1.75
N THR A 23 -3.65 -6.16 -1.73
CA THR A 23 -4.48 -5.90 -2.92
C THR A 23 -4.46 -4.42 -3.30
N ASP A 24 -4.97 -4.08 -4.50
CA ASP A 24 -5.19 -2.69 -4.91
C ASP A 24 -6.01 -1.89 -3.88
N ILE A 25 -7.05 -2.50 -3.30
CA ILE A 25 -7.93 -1.85 -2.31
C ILE A 25 -7.16 -1.56 -1.02
N GLN A 26 -6.45 -2.56 -0.50
CA GLN A 26 -5.67 -2.44 0.73
C GLN A 26 -4.51 -1.44 0.57
N ALA A 27 -3.84 -1.43 -0.59
CA ALA A 27 -2.77 -0.48 -0.87
C ALA A 27 -3.30 0.96 -0.97
N ALA A 28 -4.47 1.16 -1.60
CA ALA A 28 -5.14 2.46 -1.65
C ALA A 28 -5.50 2.97 -0.25
N GLU A 29 -6.09 2.11 0.59
CA GLU A 29 -6.46 2.42 1.97
C GLU A 29 -5.23 2.76 2.82
N PHE A 30 -4.16 1.97 2.72
CA PHE A 30 -2.90 2.20 3.42
C PHE A 30 -2.29 3.57 3.10
N LEU A 31 -2.33 3.99 1.84
CA LEU A 31 -1.81 5.28 1.40
C LEU A 31 -2.81 6.45 1.63
N GLY A 32 -4.08 6.15 1.92
CA GLY A 32 -5.16 7.11 2.09
C GLY A 32 -5.70 7.69 0.78
N TYR A 33 -5.66 6.92 -0.31
CA TYR A 33 -6.26 7.26 -1.60
C TYR A 33 -7.57 6.50 -1.83
N SER A 34 -8.41 7.00 -2.74
CA SER A 34 -9.52 6.20 -3.25
C SER A 34 -9.01 5.09 -4.17
N GLU A 35 -9.69 3.95 -4.21
CA GLU A 35 -9.33 2.80 -5.06
C GLU A 35 -9.16 3.20 -6.53
N VAL A 36 -10.10 4.00 -7.05
CA VAL A 36 -10.08 4.48 -8.44
C VAL A 36 -8.83 5.31 -8.72
N HIS A 37 -8.51 6.27 -7.84
CA HIS A 37 -7.33 7.12 -8.00
C HIS A 37 -6.03 6.34 -7.87
N PHE A 38 -5.98 5.37 -6.95
CA PHE A 38 -4.83 4.50 -6.80
C PHE A 38 -4.56 3.71 -8.10
N ARG A 39 -5.61 3.13 -8.69
CA ARG A 39 -5.52 2.33 -9.92
C ARG A 39 -5.22 3.13 -11.18
N SER A 40 -5.66 4.38 -11.26
CA SER A 40 -5.45 5.22 -12.45
C SER A 40 -4.11 5.95 -12.42
N SER A 41 -3.67 6.36 -11.23
CA SER A 41 -2.63 7.38 -11.09
C SER A 41 -1.46 6.89 -10.26
N VAL A 42 -1.70 6.49 -9.01
CA VAL A 42 -0.63 6.20 -8.03
C VAL A 42 0.19 4.98 -8.45
N CYS A 43 -0.49 3.89 -8.85
CA CYS A 43 0.18 2.65 -9.24
C CYS A 43 0.95 2.75 -10.57
N CYS A 44 0.76 3.84 -11.32
CA CYS A 44 1.39 4.10 -12.61
C CYS A 44 2.58 5.08 -12.48
N LEU A 45 2.87 5.59 -11.29
CA LEU A 45 4.00 6.47 -11.07
C LEU A 45 5.33 5.71 -11.31
N PRO A 46 6.32 6.33 -11.96
CA PRO A 46 7.56 5.65 -12.36
C PRO A 46 8.41 5.20 -11.16
N GLU A 47 8.33 5.93 -10.05
CA GLU A 47 9.04 5.63 -8.80
C GLU A 47 8.27 4.69 -7.87
N PHE A 48 7.01 4.39 -8.19
CA PHE A 48 6.20 3.53 -7.35
C PHE A 48 6.65 2.06 -7.45
N PRO A 49 6.60 1.29 -6.35
CA PRO A 49 6.97 -0.13 -6.36
C PRO A 49 6.25 -0.91 -7.45
N LYS A 50 6.91 -1.88 -8.07
CA LYS A 50 6.29 -2.68 -9.14
C LYS A 50 5.39 -3.77 -8.56
N PRO A 51 4.20 -4.01 -9.13
CA PRO A 51 3.32 -5.05 -8.64
C PRO A 51 3.84 -6.44 -9.00
N ARG A 52 3.52 -7.43 -8.17
CA ARG A 52 3.58 -8.84 -8.55
C ARG A 52 2.22 -9.28 -9.06
N TYR A 53 2.21 -9.94 -10.22
CA TYR A 53 0.98 -10.46 -10.83
C TYR A 53 0.73 -11.90 -10.36
N VAL A 54 -0.42 -12.15 -9.75
CA VAL A 54 -0.84 -13.50 -9.34
C VAL A 54 -1.92 -13.96 -10.32
N THR A 55 -1.50 -14.63 -11.39
CA THR A 55 -2.34 -14.99 -12.55
C THR A 55 -3.31 -16.15 -12.30
N ARG A 56 -3.18 -16.90 -11.20
CA ARG A 56 -3.92 -18.16 -10.99
C ARG A 56 -5.37 -18.02 -10.51
N SER A 57 -5.80 -16.87 -9.99
CA SER A 57 -7.10 -16.80 -9.29
C SER A 57 -7.95 -15.56 -9.63
N GLY A 58 -7.67 -14.86 -10.73
CA GLY A 58 -8.38 -13.62 -11.08
C GLY A 58 -8.11 -12.44 -10.13
N HIS A 59 -7.35 -12.65 -9.06
CA HIS A 59 -7.02 -11.65 -8.05
C HIS A 59 -5.76 -10.85 -8.41
N GLY A 60 -5.82 -10.13 -9.53
CA GLY A 60 -5.14 -8.86 -9.81
C GLY A 60 -3.66 -8.67 -9.43
N ARG A 61 -3.27 -7.40 -9.42
CA ARG A 61 -1.94 -6.92 -8.98
C ARG A 61 -1.83 -7.06 -7.46
N ARG A 62 -0.63 -7.40 -6.99
CA ARG A 62 -0.26 -7.44 -5.57
C ARG A 62 0.90 -6.53 -5.29
N TRP A 63 0.84 -5.81 -4.17
CA TRP A 63 1.83 -4.81 -3.81
C TRP A 63 2.53 -5.20 -2.52
N ASN A 64 3.86 -5.13 -2.49
CA ASN A 64 4.60 -5.42 -1.27
C ASN A 64 4.46 -4.26 -0.29
N LEU A 65 4.03 -4.54 0.94
CA LEU A 65 3.86 -3.49 1.96
C LEU A 65 5.20 -2.83 2.30
N GLY A 66 6.27 -3.61 2.47
CA GLY A 66 7.61 -3.08 2.76
C GLY A 66 8.11 -2.11 1.69
N GLU A 67 7.93 -2.44 0.41
CA GLU A 67 8.30 -1.54 -0.69
C GLU A 67 7.45 -0.26 -0.71
N ILE A 68 6.14 -0.37 -0.47
CA ILE A 68 5.25 0.80 -0.38
C ILE A 68 5.66 1.67 0.81
N SER A 69 5.97 1.10 1.96
CA SER A 69 6.43 1.83 3.14
C SER A 69 7.76 2.53 2.89
N ASN A 70 8.72 1.87 2.23
CA ASN A 70 9.98 2.49 1.85
C ASN A 70 9.78 3.64 0.86
N TRP A 71 8.91 3.46 -0.13
CA TRP A 71 8.54 4.52 -1.07
C TRP A 71 7.90 5.71 -0.35
N LEU A 72 7.02 5.46 0.62
CA LEU A 72 6.39 6.50 1.43
C LEU A 72 7.40 7.25 2.30
N ASN A 73 8.33 6.54 2.96
CA ASN A 73 9.37 7.14 3.79
C ASN A 73 10.38 7.97 2.98
N ASN A 74 10.57 7.63 1.70
CA ASN A 74 11.43 8.39 0.79
C ASN A 74 10.75 9.66 0.26
N GLN A 75 9.44 9.84 0.47
CA GLN A 75 8.76 11.10 0.16
C GLN A 75 8.96 12.08 1.32
N SER A 76 9.42 13.28 0.99
CA SER A 76 9.50 14.37 1.98
C SER A 76 8.11 14.68 2.54
N ASP A 77 7.99 14.77 3.87
CA ASP A 77 6.74 15.11 4.58
C ASP A 77 6.12 16.45 4.11
N ASP A 78 6.94 17.35 3.55
CA ASP A 78 6.53 18.66 3.02
C ASP A 78 5.85 18.59 1.63
N GLU A 79 5.98 17.48 0.89
CA GLU A 79 5.32 17.36 -0.40
C GLU A 79 3.84 16.98 -0.24
N PRO A 80 2.90 17.72 -0.84
CA PRO A 80 1.51 17.32 -0.83
C PRO A 80 1.40 15.97 -1.52
N LYS A 81 0.80 14.97 -0.83
CA LYS A 81 0.53 13.62 -1.35
C LYS A 81 0.19 13.69 -2.85
N LYS A 82 1.13 13.27 -3.70
CA LYS A 82 1.03 13.43 -5.16
C LYS A 82 -0.30 12.84 -5.64
N GLY A 83 -1.06 13.64 -6.39
CA GLY A 83 -2.35 13.24 -6.95
C GLY A 83 -3.57 13.32 -6.01
N ARG A 84 -3.44 13.67 -4.73
CA ARG A 84 -4.65 13.97 -3.94
C ARG A 84 -5.27 15.27 -4.51
N PRO A 85 -6.60 15.32 -4.79
CA PRO A 85 -7.24 16.57 -5.12
C PRO A 85 -6.92 17.58 -4.02
N ARG A 86 -6.29 18.71 -4.36
CA ARG A 86 -6.12 19.81 -3.42
C ARG A 86 -7.53 20.21 -2.99
N LYS A 87 -7.83 20.05 -1.71
CA LYS A 87 -9.06 20.59 -1.13
C LYS A 87 -8.92 22.11 -1.26
N GLN A 88 -9.57 22.72 -2.26
CA GLN A 88 -9.63 24.18 -2.34
C GLN A 88 -10.35 24.65 -1.06
N ARG A 89 -9.67 25.52 -0.33
CA ARG A 89 -10.23 26.24 0.82
C ARG A 89 -11.17 27.32 0.31
#